data_AF-A0A965RXJ8-F1
#
_entry.id   AF-A0A965RXJ8-F1
#
_cell.length_a   1.000
_cell.length_b   1.000
_cell.length_c   1.000
_cell.angle_alpha   90.00
_cell.angle_beta   90.00
_cell.angle_gamma   90.00
#
_symmetry.space_group_name_H-M   'P 1'
#
loop_
_entity.id
_entity.type
_entity.pdbx_description
1 polymer ?
#
loop_
_entity_poly.entity_id
_entity_poly.type
_entity_poly.pdbx_seq_one_letter_code
_entity_poly.pdbx_strand_id
1 'polypeptide(L)'
;MDVCILYLDSKGYTQVYFDSNEYGYFWLVLSFFIVLFLDDMFFYWSHRAMHLPRFYKFFHKVHHESTDPSPLTAFAFHPSEAVVEYFVGFILPFLLPLNFGVLITWQIFSMLNNVLGHLGYEVYPKGWVKFPILKFKTASTHHNMHHQLFNGNYALYFTWWDKWMGTEFKDYEVRHEQLFERKNIVKSKDGLYLLTVSAILNEANDAFTIQFSDVPAIFRDFSAGQHITLKVNINDEILYRTFSISSIPNSDNFLTLTIKKIKGGKVTNYLAEQLKVGDSLEVAAPSGQFYLIPEPANQKHYVMIAGGSGITPIYSMIGTILKFEPKSKITLLYANKTSTSSIFKEKIEQWAKEFPNQLEVKYFLSQEENPKNACKGHITRISLEEVLMKSDKSNLNFYLCGPEIMTNKLIEDLIYLGIEKDKVQRELFLIQAQTQENATTKAQITAKVFDQSYEFETVEGKTILQSALDQNIPLPFSCQSGLCGMCKMKCTEGKVTMKNNQVLSDFDIKEGYILTCQSLPQTNKITIKNQ
;
A
#
# COMPACT_ATOMS: atom_id res chain seq x y z
N MET A 1 -8.28 1.05 36.67
CA MET A 1 -9.74 1.24 36.83
C MET A 1 -10.26 0.39 37.97
N ASP A 2 -9.87 -0.88 38.07
CA ASP A 2 -10.38 -1.83 39.09
C ASP A 2 -10.09 -1.39 40.53
N VAL A 3 -8.92 -0.80 40.78
CA VAL A 3 -8.59 -0.20 42.10
C VAL A 3 -9.60 0.89 42.47
N CYS A 4 -10.05 1.70 41.50
CA CYS A 4 -11.06 2.73 41.75
C CYS A 4 -12.43 2.10 42.02
N ILE A 5 -12.82 1.06 41.27
CA ILE A 5 -14.08 0.33 41.50
C ILE A 5 -14.08 -0.28 42.90
N LEU A 6 -13.03 -1.01 43.29
CA LEU A 6 -12.91 -1.62 44.61
C LEU A 6 -12.85 -0.57 45.73
N TYR A 7 -12.20 0.56 45.51
CA TYR A 7 -12.22 1.67 46.47
C TYR A 7 -13.63 2.24 46.64
N LEU A 8 -14.36 2.48 45.54
CA LEU A 8 -15.73 2.99 45.57
C LEU A 8 -16.71 1.98 46.16
N ASP A 9 -16.48 0.69 45.92
CA ASP A 9 -17.20 -0.42 46.56
C ASP A 9 -17.02 -0.43 48.07
N SER A 10 -15.78 -0.23 48.55
CA SER A 10 -15.50 -0.10 49.99
C SER A 10 -16.22 1.09 50.66
N LYS A 11 -16.74 2.02 49.85
CA LYS A 11 -17.55 3.17 50.28
C LYS A 11 -19.05 2.97 50.03
N GLY A 12 -19.47 1.84 49.48
CA GLY A 12 -20.87 1.50 49.19
C GLY A 12 -21.44 2.21 47.96
N TYR A 13 -20.59 2.67 47.03
CA TYR A 13 -21.06 3.37 45.82
C TYR A 13 -21.33 2.44 44.64
N THR A 14 -20.87 1.19 44.68
CA THR A 14 -21.11 0.19 43.65
C THR A 14 -22.01 -0.93 44.15
N GLN A 15 -22.50 -1.75 43.23
CA GLN A 15 -23.27 -2.95 43.48
C GLN A 15 -22.41 -4.22 43.29
N VAL A 16 -21.09 -4.12 43.52
CA VAL A 16 -20.20 -5.28 43.40
C VAL A 16 -20.41 -6.18 44.60
N TYR A 17 -20.48 -7.48 44.35
CA TYR A 17 -20.56 -8.48 45.40
C TYR A 17 -19.53 -9.59 45.19
N PHE A 18 -19.18 -10.29 46.26
CA PHE A 18 -18.11 -11.31 46.24
C PHE A 18 -18.64 -12.72 46.42
N ASP A 19 -19.70 -12.93 47.21
CA ASP A 19 -20.29 -14.26 47.40
C ASP A 19 -21.12 -14.67 46.18
N SER A 20 -20.72 -15.76 45.52
CA SER A 20 -21.43 -16.32 44.37
C SER A 20 -22.88 -16.73 44.66
N ASN A 21 -23.25 -16.92 45.93
CA ASN A 21 -24.59 -17.35 46.31
C ASN A 21 -25.58 -16.19 46.53
N GLU A 22 -25.10 -14.95 46.66
CA GLU A 22 -25.92 -13.79 47.07
C GLU A 22 -27.12 -13.55 46.14
N TYR A 23 -26.91 -13.68 44.84
CA TYR A 23 -27.94 -13.56 43.80
C TYR A 23 -28.20 -14.89 43.05
N GLY A 24 -27.54 -15.97 43.49
CA GLY A 24 -27.64 -17.31 42.91
C GLY A 24 -26.88 -17.51 41.58
N TYR A 25 -26.58 -18.78 41.28
CA TYR A 25 -25.78 -19.17 40.10
C TYR A 25 -26.41 -18.81 38.75
N PHE A 26 -27.74 -18.75 38.66
CA PHE A 26 -28.40 -18.33 37.43
C PHE A 26 -28.06 -16.88 37.09
N TRP A 27 -28.13 -15.97 38.07
CA TRP A 27 -27.74 -14.58 37.88
C TRP A 27 -26.24 -14.45 37.62
N LEU A 28 -25.41 -15.24 38.30
CA LEU A 28 -23.96 -15.26 38.07
C LEU A 28 -23.63 -15.50 36.58
N VAL A 29 -24.27 -16.50 35.96
CA VAL A 29 -24.07 -16.82 34.54
C VAL A 29 -24.75 -15.79 33.63
N LEU A 30 -25.99 -15.41 33.92
CA LEU A 30 -26.74 -14.46 33.11
C LEU A 30 -26.07 -13.08 33.06
N SER A 31 -25.57 -12.60 34.20
CA SER A 31 -24.90 -11.30 34.30
C SER A 31 -23.64 -11.24 33.44
N PHE A 32 -22.88 -12.33 33.30
CA PHE A 32 -21.76 -12.40 32.35
C PHE A 32 -22.21 -12.13 30.91
N PHE A 33 -23.29 -12.77 30.45
CA PHE A 33 -23.81 -12.57 29.10
C PHE A 33 -24.43 -11.18 28.91
N ILE A 34 -25.05 -10.61 29.96
CA ILE A 34 -25.55 -9.22 29.92
C ILE A 34 -24.38 -8.24 29.76
N VAL A 35 -23.32 -8.37 30.57
CA VAL A 35 -22.11 -7.55 30.47
C VAL A 35 -21.51 -7.69 29.07
N LEU A 36 -21.37 -8.92 28.58
CA LEU A 36 -20.84 -9.20 27.24
C LEU A 36 -21.65 -8.51 26.13
N PHE A 37 -22.98 -8.58 26.19
CA PHE A 37 -23.85 -7.95 25.20
C PHE A 37 -23.78 -6.42 25.24
N LEU A 38 -23.81 -5.82 26.44
CA LEU A 38 -23.74 -4.37 26.61
C LEU A 38 -22.39 -3.81 26.16
N ASP A 39 -21.31 -4.54 26.44
CA ASP A 39 -19.97 -4.22 26.00
C ASP A 39 -19.84 -4.28 24.48
N ASP A 40 -20.28 -5.37 23.85
CA ASP A 40 -20.27 -5.51 22.39
C ASP A 40 -21.07 -4.42 21.69
N MET A 41 -22.27 -4.11 22.22
CA MET A 41 -23.14 -3.05 21.71
C MET A 41 -22.45 -1.68 21.81
N PHE A 42 -21.94 -1.34 22.99
CA PHE A 42 -21.29 -0.05 23.21
C PHE A 42 -20.03 0.09 22.37
N PHE A 43 -19.20 -0.96 22.31
CA PHE A 43 -17.98 -0.97 21.52
C PHE A 43 -18.29 -0.70 20.05
N TYR A 44 -19.24 -1.41 19.45
CA TYR A 44 -19.60 -1.20 18.04
C TYR A 44 -19.93 0.28 17.73
N TRP A 45 -20.79 0.90 18.54
CA TRP A 45 -21.21 2.29 18.32
C TRP A 45 -20.10 3.30 18.60
N SER A 46 -19.34 3.09 19.68
CA SER A 46 -18.24 3.98 20.05
C SER A 46 -17.10 3.88 19.05
N HIS A 47 -16.71 2.68 18.63
CA HIS A 47 -15.72 2.41 17.60
C HIS A 47 -16.09 3.08 16.27
N ARG A 48 -17.32 2.86 15.78
CA ARG A 48 -17.82 3.53 14.59
C ARG A 48 -17.81 5.06 14.73
N ALA A 49 -18.15 5.59 15.91
CA ALA A 49 -18.10 7.03 16.16
C ALA A 49 -16.66 7.56 16.15
N MET A 50 -15.69 6.80 16.68
CA MET A 50 -14.28 7.16 16.65
C MET A 50 -13.75 7.27 15.21
N HIS A 51 -14.29 6.52 14.25
CA HIS A 51 -13.97 6.70 12.81
C HIS A 51 -14.57 7.95 12.16
N LEU A 52 -15.45 8.68 12.85
CA LEU A 52 -15.92 9.96 12.31
C LEU A 52 -14.74 10.93 12.24
N PRO A 53 -14.57 11.69 11.14
CA PRO A 53 -13.36 12.51 10.93
C PRO A 53 -13.08 13.57 12.01
N ARG A 54 -14.08 13.94 12.81
CA ARG A 54 -13.92 14.83 13.97
C ARG A 54 -13.23 14.15 15.15
N PHE A 55 -13.38 12.83 15.31
CA PHE A 55 -12.92 12.07 16.47
C PHE A 55 -11.69 11.21 16.16
N TYR A 56 -11.55 10.73 14.93
CA TYR A 56 -10.50 9.77 14.52
C TYR A 56 -9.09 10.16 14.95
N LYS A 57 -8.67 11.40 14.64
CA LYS A 57 -7.32 11.88 14.98
C LYS A 57 -7.01 11.86 16.48
N PHE A 58 -8.04 12.00 17.32
CA PHE A 58 -7.87 12.13 18.76
C PHE A 58 -8.04 10.80 19.50
N PHE A 59 -8.89 9.91 19.00
CA PHE A 59 -9.16 8.64 19.64
C PHE A 59 -8.38 7.51 18.98
N HIS A 60 -8.61 7.26 17.70
CA HIS A 60 -8.34 5.95 17.11
C HIS A 60 -7.24 5.92 16.04
N LYS A 61 -6.69 7.09 15.67
CA LYS A 61 -5.60 7.16 14.69
C LYS A 61 -4.40 6.30 15.09
N VAL A 62 -3.96 6.37 16.35
CA VAL A 62 -2.78 5.65 16.84
C VAL A 62 -2.93 4.14 16.63
N HIS A 63 -4.10 3.62 16.94
CA HIS A 63 -4.45 2.21 16.73
C HIS A 63 -4.34 1.78 15.27
N HIS A 64 -4.75 2.65 14.34
CA HIS A 64 -4.69 2.42 12.90
C HIS A 64 -3.34 2.71 12.25
N GLU A 65 -2.34 3.23 12.96
CA GLU A 65 -1.01 3.43 12.37
C GLU A 65 -0.38 2.11 11.91
N SER A 66 -0.85 0.98 12.46
CA SER A 66 -0.58 -0.37 11.96
C SER A 66 -1.73 -0.84 11.06
N THR A 67 -1.50 -0.89 9.75
CA THR A 67 -2.47 -1.44 8.78
C THR A 67 -2.43 -2.97 8.68
N ASP A 68 -1.36 -3.58 9.18
CA ASP A 68 -1.24 -5.03 9.42
C ASP A 68 -1.11 -5.23 10.94
N PRO A 69 -2.23 -5.48 11.65
CA PRO A 69 -2.20 -5.54 13.11
C PRO A 69 -1.47 -6.80 13.60
N SER A 70 -0.76 -6.63 14.71
CA SER A 70 -0.12 -7.71 15.47
C SER A 70 -0.75 -7.81 16.86
N PRO A 71 -0.48 -8.87 17.64
CA PRO A 71 -0.95 -8.97 19.02
C PRO A 71 -0.57 -7.77 19.90
N LEU A 72 0.52 -7.05 19.54
CA LEU A 72 0.94 -5.84 20.24
C LEU A 72 0.10 -4.61 19.84
N THR A 73 -0.44 -4.59 18.63
CA THR A 73 -1.34 -3.54 18.13
C THR A 73 -2.61 -3.44 18.97
N ALA A 74 -3.09 -4.58 19.51
CA ALA A 74 -4.20 -4.63 20.48
C ALA A 74 -3.98 -3.74 21.72
N PHE A 75 -2.73 -3.35 22.02
CA PHE A 75 -2.37 -2.50 23.14
C PHE A 75 -1.81 -1.13 22.71
N ALA A 76 -1.80 -0.84 21.41
CA ALA A 76 -1.23 0.36 20.83
C ALA A 76 -2.33 1.39 20.51
N PHE A 77 -3.02 1.88 21.53
CA PHE A 77 -4.10 2.87 21.40
C PHE A 77 -3.80 4.16 22.18
N HIS A 78 -4.48 5.24 21.81
CA HIS A 78 -4.34 6.50 22.53
C HIS A 78 -5.06 6.44 23.89
N PRO A 79 -4.60 7.15 24.95
CA PRO A 79 -5.26 7.11 26.26
C PRO A 79 -6.75 7.48 26.24
N SER A 80 -7.18 8.32 25.31
CA SER A 80 -8.60 8.68 25.15
C SER A 80 -9.44 7.52 24.60
N GLU A 81 -8.88 6.70 23.70
CA GLU A 81 -9.50 5.46 23.21
C GLU A 81 -9.62 4.46 24.34
N ALA A 82 -8.57 4.29 25.16
CA ALA A 82 -8.63 3.46 26.36
C ALA A 82 -9.82 3.85 27.27
N VAL A 83 -10.01 5.15 27.53
CA VAL A 83 -11.14 5.62 28.36
C VAL A 83 -12.49 5.24 27.75
N VAL A 84 -12.62 5.31 26.43
CA VAL A 84 -13.85 4.92 25.71
C VAL A 84 -14.05 3.40 25.82
N GLU A 85 -13.05 2.59 25.47
CA GLU A 85 -13.14 1.14 25.47
C GLU A 85 -13.46 0.56 26.86
N TYR A 86 -12.85 1.11 27.92
CA TYR A 86 -13.08 0.64 29.29
C TYR A 86 -14.34 1.23 29.95
N PHE A 87 -15.08 2.12 29.27
CA PHE A 87 -16.22 2.83 29.85
C PHE A 87 -17.30 1.89 30.40
N VAL A 88 -17.62 0.81 29.66
CA VAL A 88 -18.64 -0.16 30.07
C VAL A 88 -18.22 -0.90 31.34
N GLY A 89 -16.98 -1.38 31.39
CA GLY A 89 -16.41 -2.03 32.57
C GLY A 89 -16.43 -1.15 33.82
N PHE A 90 -16.35 0.17 33.65
CA PHE A 90 -16.49 1.12 34.75
C PHE A 90 -17.93 1.30 35.21
N ILE A 91 -18.87 1.52 34.28
CA ILE A 91 -20.21 2.01 34.62
C ILE A 91 -21.14 0.89 35.10
N LEU A 92 -21.01 -0.32 34.55
CA LEU A 92 -21.93 -1.42 34.88
C LEU A 92 -21.93 -1.82 36.36
N PRO A 93 -20.79 -1.87 37.08
CA PRO A 93 -20.77 -2.10 38.52
C PRO A 93 -21.58 -1.12 39.37
N PHE A 94 -21.92 0.07 38.86
CA PHE A 94 -22.79 1.02 39.57
C PHE A 94 -24.28 0.76 39.30
N LEU A 95 -24.59 0.14 38.16
CA LEU A 95 -25.95 -0.02 37.66
C LEU A 95 -26.53 -1.40 37.95
N LEU A 96 -25.69 -2.43 37.98
CA LEU A 96 -26.10 -3.83 38.08
C LEU A 96 -25.38 -4.52 39.24
N PRO A 97 -26.04 -5.43 39.96
CA PRO A 97 -25.37 -6.28 40.92
C PRO A 97 -24.46 -7.26 40.17
N LEU A 98 -23.14 -7.08 40.28
CA LEU A 98 -22.15 -7.86 39.55
C LEU A 98 -21.17 -8.54 40.49
N ASN A 99 -20.99 -9.84 40.31
CA ASN A 99 -20.01 -10.58 41.07
C ASN A 99 -18.60 -10.17 40.62
N PHE A 100 -17.67 -9.99 41.55
CA PHE A 100 -16.29 -9.67 41.22
C PHE A 100 -15.64 -10.70 40.27
N GLY A 101 -15.94 -11.99 40.44
CA GLY A 101 -15.48 -13.06 39.55
C GLY A 101 -16.03 -12.95 38.13
N VAL A 102 -17.27 -12.45 37.96
CA VAL A 102 -17.86 -12.19 36.63
C VAL A 102 -17.12 -11.05 35.94
N LEU A 103 -16.79 -9.96 36.67
CA LEU A 103 -16.03 -8.83 36.13
C LEU A 103 -14.64 -9.28 35.64
N ILE A 104 -13.90 -10.04 36.46
CA ILE A 104 -12.57 -10.55 36.08
C ILE A 104 -12.67 -11.52 34.90
N THR A 105 -13.65 -12.43 34.90
CA THR A 105 -13.85 -13.39 33.81
C THR A 105 -14.16 -12.68 32.50
N TRP A 106 -15.02 -11.66 32.53
CA TRP A 106 -15.32 -10.84 31.35
C TRP A 106 -14.09 -10.07 30.87
N GLN A 107 -13.30 -9.45 31.76
CA GLN A 107 -12.07 -8.74 31.37
C GLN A 107 -11.06 -9.67 30.68
N ILE A 108 -10.85 -10.88 31.22
CA ILE A 108 -9.97 -11.88 30.62
C ILE A 108 -10.51 -12.28 29.24
N PHE A 109 -11.81 -12.56 29.14
CA PHE A 109 -12.44 -12.89 27.86
C PHE A 109 -12.30 -11.75 26.85
N SER A 110 -12.54 -10.51 27.26
CA SER A 110 -12.42 -9.30 26.44
C SER A 110 -11.00 -9.13 25.91
N MET A 111 -10.00 -9.20 26.79
CA MET A 111 -8.58 -9.12 26.43
C MET A 111 -8.19 -10.22 25.44
N LEU A 112 -8.59 -11.47 25.69
CA LEU A 112 -8.30 -12.58 24.78
C LEU A 112 -8.94 -12.35 23.41
N ASN A 113 -10.18 -11.88 23.34
CA ASN A 113 -10.83 -11.58 22.06
C ASN A 113 -10.17 -10.42 21.33
N ASN A 114 -9.76 -9.37 22.04
CA ASN A 114 -9.05 -8.24 21.45
C ASN A 114 -7.72 -8.73 20.82
N VAL A 115 -6.92 -9.51 21.57
CA VAL A 115 -5.68 -10.10 21.06
C VAL A 115 -5.95 -11.02 19.87
N LEU A 116 -6.98 -11.88 19.94
CA LEU A 116 -7.38 -12.78 18.85
C LEU A 116 -7.78 -12.00 17.59
N GLY A 117 -8.45 -10.85 17.73
CA GLY A 117 -8.81 -9.96 16.63
C GLY A 117 -7.58 -9.44 15.88
N HIS A 118 -6.51 -9.13 16.62
CA HIS A 118 -5.28 -8.49 16.12
C HIS A 118 -4.13 -9.46 15.80
N LEU A 119 -4.37 -10.77 15.74
CA LEU A 119 -3.27 -11.74 15.55
C LEU A 119 -2.48 -11.56 14.24
N GLY A 120 -3.08 -10.94 13.22
CA GLY A 120 -2.51 -10.90 11.87
C GLY A 120 -2.65 -12.23 11.10
N TYR A 121 -3.17 -13.28 11.74
CA TYR A 121 -3.47 -14.58 11.14
C TYR A 121 -4.76 -15.17 11.67
N GLU A 122 -5.42 -15.99 10.84
CA GLU A 122 -6.71 -16.58 11.19
C GLU A 122 -6.54 -17.86 12.00
N VAL A 123 -7.22 -17.93 13.14
CA VAL A 123 -7.24 -19.09 14.04
C VAL A 123 -8.45 -19.98 13.81
N TYR A 124 -9.54 -19.41 13.29
CA TYR A 124 -10.73 -20.18 12.99
C TYR A 124 -10.57 -20.96 11.68
N PRO A 125 -11.04 -22.21 11.58
CA PRO A 125 -10.85 -23.03 10.39
C PRO A 125 -11.66 -22.55 9.18
N LYS A 126 -11.29 -23.05 7.99
CA LYS A 126 -12.06 -22.86 6.75
C LYS A 126 -13.54 -23.22 6.97
N GLY A 127 -14.44 -22.38 6.49
CA GLY A 127 -15.89 -22.54 6.63
C GLY A 127 -16.48 -21.98 7.93
N TRP A 128 -15.67 -21.49 8.88
CA TRP A 128 -16.15 -20.91 10.14
C TRP A 128 -17.17 -19.79 9.91
N VAL A 129 -16.84 -18.85 9.03
CA VAL A 129 -17.68 -17.69 8.70
C VAL A 129 -18.92 -18.03 7.86
N LYS A 130 -19.01 -19.26 7.34
CA LYS A 130 -20.17 -19.76 6.58
C LYS A 130 -21.18 -20.48 7.46
N PHE A 131 -20.71 -21.04 8.58
CA PHE A 131 -21.56 -21.88 9.42
C PHE A 131 -22.64 -21.04 10.13
N PRO A 132 -23.94 -21.41 10.09
CA PRO A 132 -25.04 -20.51 10.47
C PRO A 132 -24.96 -19.90 11.88
N ILE A 133 -24.40 -20.63 12.84
CA ILE A 133 -24.26 -20.19 14.23
C ILE A 133 -22.92 -19.47 14.46
N LEU A 134 -21.84 -19.94 13.81
CA LEU A 134 -20.48 -19.43 14.05
C LEU A 134 -20.15 -18.19 13.23
N LYS A 135 -20.88 -17.93 12.13
CA LYS A 135 -20.72 -16.75 11.28
C LYS A 135 -20.86 -15.41 12.00
N PHE A 136 -21.48 -15.42 13.17
CA PHE A 136 -21.64 -14.23 13.99
C PHE A 136 -20.43 -13.95 14.86
N LYS A 137 -19.50 -14.89 15.06
CA LYS A 137 -18.28 -14.61 15.81
C LYS A 137 -17.31 -13.80 14.95
N THR A 138 -16.83 -12.68 15.47
CA THR A 138 -15.77 -11.89 14.84
C THR A 138 -14.48 -12.72 14.76
N ALA A 139 -13.96 -12.87 13.56
CA ALA A 139 -12.69 -13.54 13.24
C ALA A 139 -11.54 -12.52 13.14
N SER A 140 -10.29 -12.97 13.21
CA SER A 140 -9.14 -12.04 13.06
C SER A 140 -9.17 -11.35 11.70
N THR A 141 -9.56 -12.10 10.66
CA THR A 141 -9.72 -11.55 9.30
C THR A 141 -10.68 -10.36 9.25
N HIS A 142 -11.75 -10.38 10.06
CA HIS A 142 -12.74 -9.31 10.08
C HIS A 142 -12.12 -8.00 10.53
N HIS A 143 -11.32 -8.04 11.61
CA HIS A 143 -10.67 -6.86 12.16
C HIS A 143 -9.44 -6.44 11.34
N ASN A 144 -8.67 -7.38 10.78
CA ASN A 144 -7.60 -7.04 9.86
C ASN A 144 -8.14 -6.27 8.63
N MET A 145 -9.28 -6.69 8.08
CA MET A 145 -9.94 -5.93 7.00
C MET A 145 -10.37 -4.54 7.45
N HIS A 146 -10.78 -4.38 8.70
CA HIS A 146 -11.07 -3.08 9.29
C HIS A 146 -9.82 -2.18 9.31
N HIS A 147 -8.66 -2.67 9.75
CA HIS A 147 -7.40 -1.92 9.69
C HIS A 147 -6.96 -1.55 8.27
N GLN A 148 -7.26 -2.41 7.28
CA GLN A 148 -6.87 -2.20 5.89
C GLN A 148 -7.79 -1.24 5.12
N LEU A 149 -9.10 -1.28 5.42
CA LEU A 149 -10.14 -0.60 4.63
C LEU A 149 -10.86 0.51 5.41
N PHE A 150 -10.69 0.54 6.73
CA PHE A 150 -11.09 1.57 7.71
C PHE A 150 -12.60 1.88 7.84
N ASN A 151 -13.42 1.64 6.82
CA ASN A 151 -14.81 2.09 6.73
C ASN A 151 -15.84 0.94 6.86
N GLY A 152 -15.58 -0.01 7.74
CA GLY A 152 -16.46 -1.15 7.96
C GLY A 152 -15.88 -2.12 8.97
N ASN A 153 -16.62 -3.17 9.32
CA ASN A 153 -16.20 -4.23 10.25
C ASN A 153 -15.85 -3.72 11.67
N TYR A 154 -16.76 -2.98 12.31
CA TYR A 154 -16.51 -2.33 13.61
C TYR A 154 -16.73 -3.22 14.85
N ALA A 155 -17.32 -4.41 14.71
CA ALA A 155 -17.68 -5.28 15.82
C ALA A 155 -16.47 -5.83 16.60
N LEU A 156 -16.67 -6.02 17.91
CA LEU A 156 -15.69 -6.61 18.83
C LEU A 156 -15.79 -8.13 18.89
N TYR A 157 -16.86 -8.64 19.51
CA TYR A 157 -17.04 -10.08 19.70
C TYR A 157 -17.87 -10.69 18.59
N PHE A 158 -18.93 -9.99 18.16
CA PHE A 158 -19.93 -10.52 17.25
C PHE A 158 -20.30 -9.58 16.09
N THR A 159 -20.32 -10.11 14.87
CA THR A 159 -20.56 -9.39 13.61
C THR A 159 -22.02 -8.99 13.36
N TRP A 160 -22.95 -9.30 14.27
CA TRP A 160 -24.37 -9.01 14.08
C TRP A 160 -24.67 -7.51 13.91
N TRP A 161 -23.92 -6.63 14.57
CA TRP A 161 -24.08 -5.19 14.48
C TRP A 161 -23.67 -4.70 13.10
N ASP A 162 -22.52 -5.17 12.60
CA ASP A 162 -22.07 -4.86 11.25
C ASP A 162 -23.04 -5.37 10.18
N LYS A 163 -23.57 -6.58 10.35
CA LYS A 163 -24.57 -7.15 9.44
C LYS A 163 -25.87 -6.36 9.44
N TRP A 164 -26.40 -6.03 10.62
CA TRP A 164 -27.67 -5.28 10.75
C TRP A 164 -27.56 -3.85 10.25
N MET A 165 -26.39 -3.22 10.44
CA MET A 165 -26.15 -1.84 10.04
C MET A 165 -25.53 -1.69 8.65
N GLY A 166 -25.26 -2.81 7.96
CA GLY A 166 -24.68 -2.83 6.62
C GLY A 166 -23.24 -2.31 6.56
N THR A 167 -22.49 -2.42 7.66
CA THR A 167 -21.08 -2.02 7.75
C THR A 167 -20.11 -3.19 7.61
N GLU A 168 -20.59 -4.43 7.46
CA GLU A 168 -19.75 -5.58 7.12
C GLU A 168 -19.30 -5.50 5.65
N PHE A 169 -18.00 -5.65 5.40
CA PHE A 169 -17.50 -5.67 4.02
C PHE A 169 -18.04 -6.87 3.24
N LYS A 170 -18.56 -6.61 2.04
CA LYS A 170 -19.22 -7.63 1.20
C LYS A 170 -18.31 -8.80 0.81
N ASP A 171 -17.00 -8.56 0.74
CA ASP A 171 -15.98 -9.54 0.39
C ASP A 171 -15.37 -10.24 1.61
N TYR A 172 -15.86 -9.99 2.83
CA TYR A 172 -15.32 -10.60 4.06
C TYR A 172 -15.27 -12.13 4.01
N GLU A 173 -16.39 -12.77 3.64
CA GLU A 173 -16.45 -14.23 3.54
C GLU A 173 -15.44 -14.77 2.53
N VAL A 174 -15.31 -14.11 1.37
CA VAL A 174 -14.37 -14.51 0.32
C VAL A 174 -12.94 -14.39 0.81
N ARG A 175 -12.57 -13.27 1.46
CA ARG A 175 -11.21 -13.07 1.99
C ARG A 175 -10.85 -14.08 3.06
N HIS A 176 -11.75 -14.35 4.00
CA HIS A 176 -11.53 -15.36 5.04
C HIS A 176 -11.23 -16.73 4.43
N GLU A 177 -12.01 -17.16 3.44
CA GLU A 177 -11.83 -18.46 2.78
C GLU A 177 -10.52 -18.53 1.97
N GLN A 178 -10.15 -17.42 1.33
CA GLN A 178 -8.91 -17.29 0.56
C GLN A 178 -7.63 -17.40 1.41
N LEU A 179 -7.67 -17.08 2.72
CA LEU A 179 -6.52 -17.28 3.59
C LEU A 179 -6.08 -18.75 3.66
N PHE A 180 -7.01 -19.69 3.51
CA PHE A 180 -6.72 -21.13 3.54
C PHE A 180 -6.20 -21.69 2.21
N GLU A 181 -6.22 -20.87 1.15
CA GLU A 181 -5.58 -21.21 -0.14
C GLU A 181 -4.06 -21.05 -0.09
N ARG A 182 -3.53 -20.38 0.97
CA ARG A 182 -2.09 -20.13 1.20
C ARG A 182 -1.22 -21.40 1.26
N LYS A 183 -1.80 -22.61 1.39
CA LYS A 183 -1.03 -23.87 1.46
C LYS A 183 -0.52 -24.40 0.11
N ASN A 184 -0.92 -23.81 -1.02
CA ASN A 184 -0.50 -24.26 -2.35
C ASN A 184 0.36 -23.23 -3.11
N ILE A 185 1.18 -22.44 -2.41
CA ILE A 185 2.09 -21.50 -3.07
C ILE A 185 3.24 -22.28 -3.72
N VAL A 186 3.15 -22.48 -5.03
CA VAL A 186 4.23 -23.05 -5.82
C VAL A 186 5.26 -21.95 -6.08
N LYS A 187 6.45 -22.10 -5.50
CA LYS A 187 7.61 -21.28 -5.84
C LYS A 187 8.49 -22.02 -6.84
N SER A 188 9.15 -21.27 -7.72
CA SER A 188 10.19 -21.82 -8.59
C SER A 188 11.47 -22.13 -7.81
N LYS A 189 12.43 -22.78 -8.48
CA LYS A 189 13.75 -23.09 -7.89
C LYS A 189 14.51 -21.84 -7.44
N ASP A 190 14.20 -20.68 -8.03
CA ASP A 190 14.81 -19.39 -7.70
C ASP A 190 14.05 -18.62 -6.61
N GLY A 191 13.05 -19.26 -5.97
CA GLY A 191 12.25 -18.64 -4.92
C GLY A 191 11.19 -17.65 -5.40
N LEU A 192 10.98 -17.53 -6.71
CA LEU A 192 9.96 -16.68 -7.34
C LEU A 192 8.58 -17.35 -7.29
N TYR A 193 7.53 -16.54 -7.31
CA TYR A 193 6.14 -17.00 -7.36
C TYR A 193 5.74 -17.29 -8.82
N LEU A 194 4.90 -18.29 -9.03
CA LEU A 194 4.29 -18.54 -10.34
C LEU A 194 2.88 -17.96 -10.37
N LEU A 195 2.63 -17.01 -11.28
CA LEU A 195 1.29 -16.48 -11.53
C LEU A 195 0.80 -16.91 -12.91
N THR A 196 -0.43 -17.42 -12.97
CA THR A 196 -1.05 -17.85 -14.24
C THR A 196 -1.83 -16.70 -14.85
N VAL A 197 -1.59 -16.44 -16.13
CA VAL A 197 -2.29 -15.41 -16.91
C VAL A 197 -3.73 -15.84 -17.13
N SER A 198 -4.70 -15.09 -16.58
CA SER A 198 -6.13 -15.37 -16.72
C SER A 198 -6.78 -14.59 -17.87
N ALA A 199 -6.24 -13.41 -18.22
CA ALA A 199 -6.69 -12.64 -19.38
C ALA A 199 -5.58 -11.72 -19.91
N ILE A 200 -5.68 -11.38 -21.19
CA ILE A 200 -4.87 -10.33 -21.84
C ILE A 200 -5.84 -9.38 -22.55
N LEU A 201 -5.88 -8.13 -22.14
CA LEU A 201 -6.82 -7.11 -22.63
C LEU A 201 -6.07 -6.04 -23.41
N ASN A 202 -6.65 -5.56 -24.51
CA ASN A 202 -6.13 -4.40 -25.23
C ASN A 202 -6.62 -3.12 -24.54
N GLU A 203 -5.72 -2.20 -24.18
CA GLU A 203 -6.07 -1.03 -23.34
C GLU A 203 -5.95 0.30 -24.09
N ALA A 204 -4.94 0.46 -24.96
CA ALA A 204 -4.75 1.64 -25.82
C ALA A 204 -3.83 1.29 -26.99
N ASN A 205 -3.58 2.24 -27.90
CA ASN A 205 -2.57 2.03 -28.95
C ASN A 205 -1.22 1.68 -28.32
N ASP A 206 -0.72 0.49 -28.64
CA ASP A 206 0.50 -0.11 -28.12
C ASP A 206 0.53 -0.43 -26.63
N ALA A 207 -0.61 -0.51 -25.95
CA ALA A 207 -0.69 -0.90 -24.54
C ALA A 207 -1.71 -2.01 -24.31
N PHE A 208 -1.34 -2.97 -23.46
CA PHE A 208 -2.17 -4.12 -23.11
C PHE A 208 -2.08 -4.39 -21.61
N THR A 209 -3.10 -5.04 -21.07
CA THR A 209 -3.21 -5.39 -19.66
C THR A 209 -3.15 -6.89 -19.51
N ILE A 210 -2.17 -7.40 -18.75
CA ILE A 210 -2.09 -8.78 -18.31
C ILE A 210 -2.85 -8.89 -16.99
N GLN A 211 -3.75 -9.85 -16.89
CA GLN A 211 -4.52 -10.15 -15.69
C GLN A 211 -4.10 -11.49 -15.10
N PHE A 212 -3.97 -11.54 -13.78
CA PHE A 212 -3.76 -12.76 -13.01
C PHE A 212 -4.93 -12.94 -12.04
N SER A 213 -5.60 -14.09 -12.08
CA SER A 213 -6.60 -14.49 -11.08
C SER A 213 -5.96 -15.41 -10.04
N ASP A 214 -6.64 -15.59 -8.90
CA ASP A 214 -6.27 -16.59 -7.88
C ASP A 214 -4.82 -16.44 -7.38
N VAL A 215 -4.34 -15.21 -7.34
CA VAL A 215 -2.98 -14.90 -6.90
C VAL A 215 -2.81 -15.17 -5.40
N PRO A 216 -1.60 -15.58 -4.94
CA PRO A 216 -1.32 -15.72 -3.52
C PRO A 216 -1.60 -14.43 -2.74
N ALA A 217 -1.93 -14.54 -1.45
CA ALA A 217 -2.32 -13.40 -0.60
C ALA A 217 -1.30 -12.24 -0.61
N ILE A 218 0.00 -12.52 -0.73
CA ILE A 218 1.05 -11.50 -0.84
C ILE A 218 0.88 -10.56 -2.04
N PHE A 219 0.14 -10.97 -3.07
CA PHE A 219 -0.20 -10.15 -4.24
C PHE A 219 -1.58 -9.48 -4.13
N ARG A 220 -2.27 -9.66 -3.00
CA ARG A 220 -3.51 -8.93 -2.65
C ARG A 220 -3.24 -7.82 -1.64
N ASP A 221 -2.27 -8.01 -0.76
CA ASP A 221 -1.86 -7.08 0.30
C ASP A 221 -0.79 -6.06 -0.15
N PHE A 222 -0.87 -5.56 -1.38
CA PHE A 222 0.05 -4.53 -1.89
C PHE A 222 -0.50 -3.11 -1.67
N SER A 223 0.38 -2.12 -1.62
CA SER A 223 -0.02 -0.70 -1.57
C SER A 223 -0.10 -0.09 -2.98
N ALA A 224 -1.09 0.75 -3.22
CA ALA A 224 -1.32 1.37 -4.52
C ALA A 224 -0.10 2.18 -4.97
N GLY A 225 0.46 1.82 -6.13
CA GLY A 225 1.70 2.38 -6.67
C GLY A 225 2.91 1.44 -6.65
N GLN A 226 2.84 0.34 -5.90
CA GLN A 226 3.87 -0.71 -5.93
C GLN A 226 3.95 -1.44 -7.28
N HIS A 227 5.03 -2.19 -7.47
CA HIS A 227 5.37 -2.91 -8.69
C HIS A 227 5.75 -4.36 -8.41
N ILE A 228 5.76 -5.20 -9.45
CA ILE A 228 6.35 -6.55 -9.41
C ILE A 228 7.41 -6.69 -10.50
N THR A 229 8.39 -7.55 -10.25
CA THR A 229 9.42 -7.90 -11.24
C THR A 229 9.08 -9.25 -11.87
N LEU A 230 8.93 -9.26 -13.18
CA LEU A 230 8.77 -10.46 -13.99
C LEU A 230 10.14 -10.98 -14.41
N LYS A 231 10.34 -12.30 -14.32
CA LYS A 231 11.43 -13.02 -14.97
C LYS A 231 10.88 -13.65 -16.26
N VAL A 232 11.52 -13.35 -17.39
CA VAL A 232 11.10 -13.79 -18.71
C VAL A 232 12.29 -14.42 -19.42
N ASN A 233 12.11 -15.64 -19.93
CA ASN A 233 13.10 -16.30 -20.77
C ASN A 233 12.75 -16.06 -22.25
N ILE A 234 13.64 -15.42 -23.00
CA ILE A 234 13.47 -15.15 -24.43
C ILE A 234 14.69 -15.71 -25.15
N ASN A 235 14.51 -16.75 -25.98
CA ASN A 235 15.60 -17.39 -26.73
C ASN A 235 16.81 -17.77 -25.85
N ASP A 236 16.56 -18.42 -24.72
CA ASP A 236 17.54 -18.83 -23.70
C ASP A 236 18.24 -17.67 -22.95
N GLU A 237 17.80 -16.42 -23.16
CA GLU A 237 18.24 -15.25 -22.39
C GLU A 237 17.22 -14.96 -21.28
N ILE A 238 17.67 -15.03 -20.02
CA ILE A 238 16.85 -14.67 -18.86
C ILE A 238 16.89 -13.16 -18.66
N LEU A 239 15.73 -12.52 -18.72
CA LEU A 239 15.55 -11.09 -18.57
C LEU A 239 14.59 -10.78 -17.43
N TYR A 240 14.88 -9.72 -16.67
CA TYR A 240 14.03 -9.24 -15.59
C TYR A 240 13.45 -7.88 -15.93
N ARG A 241 12.14 -7.69 -15.80
CA ARG A 241 11.51 -6.37 -16.00
C ARG A 241 10.46 -6.11 -14.94
N THR A 242 10.50 -4.89 -14.41
CA THR A 242 9.59 -4.41 -13.38
C THR A 242 8.44 -3.64 -14.00
N PHE A 243 7.22 -3.93 -13.55
CA PHE A 243 6.01 -3.26 -13.98
C PHE A 243 5.17 -2.86 -12.76
N SER A 244 4.68 -1.62 -12.76
CA SER A 244 3.73 -1.16 -11.74
C SER A 244 2.44 -1.97 -11.78
N ILE A 245 1.91 -2.28 -10.60
CA ILE A 245 0.62 -2.92 -10.45
C ILE A 245 -0.46 -1.88 -10.79
N SER A 246 -1.33 -2.18 -11.75
CA SER A 246 -2.39 -1.28 -12.20
C SER A 246 -3.75 -1.55 -11.57
N SER A 247 -3.93 -2.68 -10.90
CA SER A 247 -5.16 -2.99 -10.15
C SER A 247 -5.23 -2.16 -8.86
N ILE A 248 -6.45 -1.96 -8.37
CA ILE A 248 -6.72 -1.26 -7.12
C ILE A 248 -6.63 -2.27 -5.96
N PRO A 249 -5.69 -2.11 -5.02
CA PRO A 249 -5.55 -3.03 -3.89
C PRO A 249 -6.83 -3.07 -3.06
N ASN A 250 -7.13 -4.25 -2.51
CA ASN A 250 -8.31 -4.47 -1.68
C ASN A 250 -9.67 -4.11 -2.33
N SER A 251 -9.70 -3.95 -3.65
CA SER A 251 -10.89 -3.59 -4.42
C SER A 251 -11.11 -4.55 -5.57
N ASP A 252 -10.05 -4.81 -6.31
CA ASP A 252 -10.10 -5.68 -7.48
C ASP A 252 -9.78 -7.11 -7.06
N ASN A 253 -10.52 -8.07 -7.62
CA ASN A 253 -10.27 -9.49 -7.40
C ASN A 253 -9.09 -10.04 -8.21
N PHE A 254 -8.48 -9.19 -9.05
CA PHE A 254 -7.42 -9.56 -9.98
C PHE A 254 -6.20 -8.69 -9.77
N LEU A 255 -5.02 -9.28 -9.91
CA LEU A 255 -3.78 -8.53 -10.07
C LEU A 255 -3.63 -8.18 -11.55
N THR A 256 -3.41 -6.90 -11.88
CA THR A 256 -3.19 -6.48 -13.26
C THR A 256 -1.86 -5.75 -13.45
N LEU A 257 -1.23 -6.01 -14.59
CA LEU A 257 -0.10 -5.24 -15.10
C LEU A 257 -0.45 -4.67 -16.47
N THR A 258 -0.48 -3.35 -16.60
CA THR A 258 -0.65 -2.69 -17.89
C THR A 258 0.70 -2.27 -18.46
N ILE A 259 1.00 -2.77 -19.64
CA ILE A 259 2.32 -2.67 -20.27
C ILE A 259 2.17 -1.97 -21.60
N LYS A 260 3.03 -0.97 -21.82
CA LYS A 260 3.19 -0.32 -23.12
C LYS A 260 4.35 -0.94 -23.88
N LYS A 261 4.12 -1.38 -25.12
CA LYS A 261 5.16 -1.83 -26.04
C LYS A 261 6.15 -0.70 -26.27
N ILE A 262 7.44 -1.05 -26.23
CA ILE A 262 8.53 -0.12 -26.54
C ILE A 262 9.14 -0.56 -27.84
N LYS A 263 9.31 0.36 -28.80
CA LYS A 263 9.96 0.08 -30.07
C LYS A 263 11.37 -0.47 -29.81
N GLY A 264 11.65 -1.68 -30.29
CA GLY A 264 12.93 -2.37 -30.06
C GLY A 264 13.10 -3.00 -28.66
N GLY A 265 12.10 -2.92 -27.78
CA GLY A 265 12.14 -3.56 -26.47
C GLY A 265 11.98 -5.07 -26.56
N LYS A 266 12.87 -5.86 -25.94
CA LYS A 266 12.77 -7.34 -25.96
C LYS A 266 11.53 -7.84 -25.21
N VAL A 267 11.44 -7.53 -23.92
CA VAL A 267 10.43 -8.10 -23.02
C VAL A 267 9.02 -7.60 -23.30
N THR A 268 8.82 -6.29 -23.49
CA THR A 268 7.47 -5.74 -23.69
C THR A 268 6.84 -6.19 -25.00
N ASN A 269 7.63 -6.41 -26.05
CA ASN A 269 7.14 -6.97 -27.32
C ASN A 269 6.91 -8.49 -27.20
N TYR A 270 7.81 -9.23 -26.55
CA TYR A 270 7.59 -10.65 -26.26
C TYR A 270 6.28 -10.90 -25.49
N LEU A 271 6.05 -10.14 -24.41
CA LEU A 271 4.82 -10.25 -23.63
C LEU A 271 3.57 -9.86 -24.43
N ALA A 272 3.69 -8.98 -25.42
CA ALA A 272 2.56 -8.60 -26.26
C ALA A 272 2.24 -9.62 -27.36
N GLU A 273 3.26 -10.32 -27.87
CA GLU A 273 3.15 -11.13 -29.09
C GLU A 273 3.12 -12.63 -28.82
N GLN A 274 3.80 -13.09 -27.76
CA GLN A 274 4.01 -14.51 -27.48
C GLN A 274 3.24 -15.02 -26.26
N LEU A 275 2.99 -14.16 -25.26
CA LEU A 275 2.26 -14.55 -24.05
C LEU A 275 0.80 -14.89 -24.37
N LYS A 276 0.31 -15.99 -23.79
CA LYS A 276 -1.07 -16.46 -23.96
C LYS A 276 -1.75 -16.66 -22.61
N VAL A 277 -3.08 -16.63 -22.63
CA VAL A 277 -3.89 -17.04 -21.47
C VAL A 277 -3.57 -18.49 -21.11
N GLY A 278 -3.37 -18.76 -19.83
CA GLY A 278 -2.93 -20.04 -19.30
C GLY A 278 -1.42 -20.16 -19.09
N ASP A 279 -0.62 -19.26 -19.66
CA ASP A 279 0.83 -19.24 -19.41
C ASP A 279 1.12 -18.87 -17.95
N SER A 280 2.21 -19.43 -17.41
CA SER A 280 2.71 -19.08 -16.07
C SER A 280 3.93 -18.18 -16.17
N LEU A 281 3.92 -17.10 -15.39
CA LEU A 281 5.03 -16.16 -15.28
C LEU A 281 5.69 -16.27 -13.90
N GLU A 282 7.02 -16.30 -13.89
CA GLU A 282 7.80 -16.21 -12.66
C GLU A 282 7.91 -14.74 -12.22
N VAL A 283 7.51 -14.46 -10.98
CA VAL A 283 7.44 -13.09 -10.45
C VAL A 283 8.01 -12.96 -9.04
N ALA A 284 8.65 -11.84 -8.77
CA ALA A 284 8.97 -11.42 -7.41
C ALA A 284 7.71 -10.89 -6.70
N ALA A 285 7.71 -10.93 -5.36
CA ALA A 285 6.66 -10.32 -4.56
C ALA A 285 6.56 -8.80 -4.82
N PRO A 286 5.39 -8.17 -4.57
CA PRO A 286 5.24 -6.73 -4.68
C PRO A 286 6.27 -5.95 -3.86
N SER A 287 6.80 -4.88 -4.45
CA SER A 287 7.77 -3.99 -3.83
C SER A 287 7.61 -2.56 -4.35
N GLY A 288 8.31 -1.62 -3.73
CA GLY A 288 8.35 -0.23 -4.15
C GLY A 288 7.94 0.73 -3.03
N GLN A 289 8.44 1.96 -3.12
CA GLN A 289 8.22 3.05 -2.15
C GLN A 289 7.37 4.19 -2.72
N PHE A 290 7.09 4.16 -4.03
CA PHE A 290 6.14 5.06 -4.66
C PHE A 290 4.72 4.54 -4.44
N TYR A 291 4.26 4.59 -3.20
CA TYR A 291 2.91 4.19 -2.84
C TYR A 291 2.22 5.25 -1.98
N LEU A 292 0.92 5.14 -1.86
CA LEU A 292 0.15 5.86 -0.86
C LEU A 292 -0.63 4.87 0.02
N ILE A 293 -0.85 5.28 1.27
CA ILE A 293 -1.74 4.59 2.21
C ILE A 293 -2.96 5.49 2.38
N PRO A 294 -4.16 5.05 1.98
CA PRO A 294 -5.35 5.87 2.12
C PRO A 294 -5.81 5.93 3.57
N GLU A 295 -6.30 7.10 4.01
CA GLU A 295 -6.94 7.28 5.31
C GLU A 295 -8.31 7.96 5.13
N PRO A 296 -9.43 7.41 5.64
CA PRO A 296 -10.76 8.00 5.42
C PRO A 296 -10.93 9.42 5.96
N ALA A 297 -10.16 9.78 6.99
CA ALA A 297 -10.18 11.09 7.59
C ALA A 297 -9.34 12.12 6.82
N ASN A 298 -8.54 11.71 5.83
CA ASN A 298 -7.77 12.63 5.01
C ASN A 298 -8.70 13.55 4.22
N GLN A 299 -8.26 14.79 4.08
CA GLN A 299 -8.91 15.84 3.29
C GLN A 299 -7.85 16.53 2.44
N LYS A 300 -6.95 15.72 1.87
CA LYS A 300 -5.81 16.20 1.09
C LYS A 300 -6.27 16.55 -0.32
N HIS A 301 -5.46 17.32 -1.02
CA HIS A 301 -5.61 17.47 -2.47
C HIS A 301 -4.39 16.85 -3.15
N TYR A 302 -4.60 15.71 -3.81
CA TYR A 302 -3.58 15.03 -4.56
C TYR A 302 -3.49 15.58 -5.99
N VAL A 303 -2.30 15.96 -6.41
CA VAL A 303 -2.02 16.35 -7.79
C VAL A 303 -1.23 15.22 -8.44
N MET A 304 -1.92 14.47 -9.28
CA MET A 304 -1.40 13.29 -9.96
C MET A 304 -0.90 13.70 -11.34
N ILE A 305 0.39 13.51 -11.63
CA ILE A 305 1.00 13.90 -12.90
C ILE A 305 1.51 12.65 -13.60
N ALA A 306 0.86 12.29 -14.71
CA ALA A 306 1.18 11.09 -15.46
C ALA A 306 1.63 11.43 -16.89
N GLY A 307 2.63 10.69 -17.40
CA GLY A 307 3.06 10.75 -18.79
C GLY A 307 3.09 9.37 -19.43
N GLY A 308 2.29 9.14 -20.47
CA GLY A 308 2.24 7.85 -21.18
C GLY A 308 1.91 6.69 -20.25
N SER A 309 2.78 5.66 -20.20
CA SER A 309 2.63 4.49 -19.32
C SER A 309 2.80 4.80 -17.83
N GLY A 310 3.35 5.96 -17.47
CA GLY A 310 3.43 6.41 -16.08
C GLY A 310 2.05 6.59 -15.41
N ILE A 311 0.96 6.52 -16.17
CA ILE A 311 -0.39 6.44 -15.59
C ILE A 311 -0.62 5.18 -14.77
N THR A 312 0.14 4.10 -14.96
CA THR A 312 -0.15 2.79 -14.36
C THR A 312 -0.15 2.77 -12.82
N PRO A 313 0.90 3.25 -12.12
CA PRO A 313 0.85 3.36 -10.66
C PRO A 313 -0.15 4.45 -10.22
N ILE A 314 -0.25 5.54 -10.99
CA ILE A 314 -1.15 6.67 -10.71
C ILE A 314 -2.63 6.24 -10.78
N TYR A 315 -3.00 5.35 -11.70
CA TYR A 315 -4.34 4.83 -11.86
C TYR A 315 -4.76 4.00 -10.64
N SER A 316 -3.88 3.10 -10.18
CA SER A 316 -4.07 2.34 -8.94
C SER A 316 -4.24 3.27 -7.73
N MET A 317 -3.40 4.32 -7.63
CA MET A 317 -3.50 5.35 -6.58
C MET A 317 -4.82 6.12 -6.62
N ILE A 318 -5.26 6.59 -7.79
CA ILE A 318 -6.52 7.34 -7.95
C ILE A 318 -7.71 6.48 -7.53
N GLY A 319 -7.80 5.24 -8.02
CA GLY A 319 -8.88 4.33 -7.66
C GLY A 319 -8.92 4.04 -6.15
N THR A 320 -7.74 3.93 -5.52
CA THR A 320 -7.60 3.74 -4.08
C THR A 320 -8.12 4.96 -3.30
N ILE A 321 -7.73 6.19 -3.68
CA ILE A 321 -8.19 7.42 -3.02
C ILE A 321 -9.71 7.57 -3.16
N LEU A 322 -10.26 7.41 -4.37
CA LEU A 322 -11.70 7.56 -4.61
C LEU A 322 -12.53 6.59 -3.76
N LYS A 323 -12.01 5.39 -3.50
CA LYS A 323 -12.69 4.36 -2.74
C LYS A 323 -12.55 4.54 -1.22
N PHE A 324 -11.38 4.94 -0.74
CA PHE A 324 -11.05 4.87 0.68
C PHE A 324 -10.86 6.25 1.36
N GLU A 325 -10.66 7.34 0.60
CA GLU A 325 -10.54 8.71 1.12
C GLU A 325 -11.63 9.66 0.56
N PRO A 326 -12.92 9.48 0.93
CA PRO A 326 -14.04 10.16 0.28
C PRO A 326 -14.08 11.69 0.42
N LYS A 327 -13.20 12.27 1.24
CA LYS A 327 -13.08 13.73 1.45
C LYS A 327 -11.85 14.34 0.80
N SER A 328 -10.95 13.52 0.25
CA SER A 328 -9.80 14.00 -0.51
C SER A 328 -10.22 14.40 -1.92
N LYS A 329 -9.44 15.29 -2.52
CA LYS A 329 -9.60 15.71 -3.92
C LYS A 329 -8.40 15.27 -4.75
N ILE A 330 -8.62 15.11 -6.04
CA ILE A 330 -7.63 14.63 -7.00
C ILE A 330 -7.69 15.55 -8.22
N THR A 331 -6.55 16.11 -8.60
CA THR A 331 -6.35 16.71 -9.92
C THR A 331 -5.36 15.86 -10.70
N LEU A 332 -5.81 15.23 -11.79
CA LEU A 332 -4.96 14.47 -12.70
C LEU A 332 -4.53 15.34 -13.88
N LEU A 333 -3.23 15.56 -14.04
CA LEU A 333 -2.61 16.13 -15.24
C LEU A 333 -2.00 14.98 -16.06
N TYR A 334 -2.66 14.60 -17.15
CA TYR A 334 -2.28 13.41 -17.92
C TYR A 334 -1.80 13.74 -19.34
N ALA A 335 -0.50 13.57 -19.57
CA ALA A 335 0.16 13.86 -20.85
C ALA A 335 0.34 12.62 -21.72
N ASN A 336 -0.06 12.73 -22.99
CA ASN A 336 0.11 11.71 -24.03
C ASN A 336 0.48 12.35 -25.38
N LYS A 337 0.87 11.53 -26.36
CA LYS A 337 1.11 12.01 -27.73
C LYS A 337 -0.21 12.32 -28.43
N THR A 338 -1.12 11.35 -28.41
CA THR A 338 -2.46 11.42 -29.01
C THR A 338 -3.49 10.85 -28.06
N SER A 339 -4.75 11.17 -28.26
CA SER A 339 -5.89 10.66 -27.48
C SER A 339 -6.00 9.13 -27.52
N THR A 340 -5.64 8.49 -28.62
CA THR A 340 -5.64 7.02 -28.79
C THR A 340 -4.52 6.32 -28.02
N SER A 341 -3.50 7.07 -27.58
CA SER A 341 -2.38 6.54 -26.78
C SER A 341 -2.58 6.68 -25.27
N SER A 342 -3.71 7.25 -24.84
CA SER A 342 -4.07 7.47 -23.44
C SER A 342 -4.63 6.18 -22.82
N ILE A 343 -3.80 5.51 -22.03
CA ILE A 343 -4.14 4.28 -21.31
C ILE A 343 -5.21 4.61 -20.23
N PHE A 344 -6.20 3.72 -20.06
CA PHE A 344 -7.32 3.86 -19.12
C PHE A 344 -8.25 5.05 -19.33
N LYS A 345 -8.18 5.75 -20.47
CA LYS A 345 -8.95 6.99 -20.71
C LYS A 345 -10.44 6.84 -20.39
N GLU A 346 -11.09 5.81 -20.92
CA GLU A 346 -12.53 5.58 -20.72
C GLU A 346 -12.87 5.33 -19.25
N LYS A 347 -12.05 4.54 -18.54
CA LYS A 347 -12.23 4.24 -17.11
C LYS A 347 -12.05 5.50 -16.25
N ILE A 348 -11.05 6.32 -16.56
CA ILE A 348 -10.80 7.59 -15.86
C ILE A 348 -11.93 8.60 -16.12
N GLU A 349 -12.44 8.69 -17.36
CA GLU A 349 -13.59 9.54 -17.68
C GLU A 349 -14.88 9.06 -17.00
N GLN A 350 -15.05 7.75 -16.82
CA GLN A 350 -16.14 7.20 -16.03
C GLN A 350 -16.03 7.63 -14.56
N TRP A 351 -14.85 7.52 -13.95
CA TRP A 351 -14.64 8.00 -12.58
C TRP A 351 -14.84 9.51 -12.44
N ALA A 352 -14.43 10.32 -13.42
CA ALA A 352 -14.66 11.75 -13.39
C ALA A 352 -16.16 12.11 -13.41
N LYS A 353 -17.00 11.28 -14.05
CA LYS A 353 -18.47 11.41 -14.04
C LYS A 353 -19.09 10.92 -12.74
N GLU A 354 -18.57 9.85 -12.16
CA GLU A 354 -19.06 9.26 -10.91
C GLU A 354 -18.67 10.09 -9.68
N PHE A 355 -17.48 10.69 -9.70
CA PHE A 355 -16.90 11.47 -8.59
C PHE A 355 -16.59 12.92 -9.00
N PRO A 356 -17.57 13.70 -9.48
CA PRO A 356 -17.32 15.03 -10.07
C PRO A 356 -16.81 16.06 -9.04
N ASN A 357 -17.02 15.81 -7.74
CA ASN A 357 -16.55 16.67 -6.66
C ASN A 357 -15.17 16.27 -6.12
N GLN A 358 -14.67 15.07 -6.47
CA GLN A 358 -13.37 14.57 -6.03
C GLN A 358 -12.34 14.53 -7.16
N LEU A 359 -12.70 14.20 -8.41
CA LEU A 359 -11.74 14.00 -9.50
C LEU A 359 -11.89 15.05 -10.61
N GLU A 360 -10.88 15.92 -10.76
CA GLU A 360 -10.68 16.79 -11.92
C GLU A 360 -9.59 16.19 -12.83
N VAL A 361 -9.83 16.09 -14.14
CA VAL A 361 -8.87 15.54 -15.11
C VAL A 361 -8.57 16.55 -16.20
N LYS A 362 -7.28 16.81 -16.44
CA LYS A 362 -6.78 17.62 -17.55
C LYS A 362 -5.85 16.78 -18.42
N TYR A 363 -6.24 16.60 -19.68
CA TYR A 363 -5.44 15.89 -20.67
C TYR A 363 -4.54 16.87 -21.45
N PHE A 364 -3.31 16.43 -21.76
CA PHE A 364 -2.34 17.18 -22.56
C PHE A 364 -1.89 16.30 -23.74
N LEU A 365 -2.08 16.77 -24.97
CA LEU A 365 -1.81 16.00 -26.19
C LEU A 365 -0.79 16.73 -27.08
N SER A 366 0.42 16.17 -27.20
CA SER A 366 1.55 16.86 -27.85
C SER A 366 1.60 16.71 -29.37
N GLN A 367 0.91 15.71 -29.94
CA GLN A 367 0.94 15.38 -31.38
C GLN A 367 -0.46 15.32 -32.00
N GLU A 368 -1.48 15.86 -31.32
CA GLU A 368 -2.83 15.98 -31.86
C GLU A 368 -3.09 17.43 -32.27
N GLU A 369 -3.47 17.67 -33.54
CA GLU A 369 -3.58 19.03 -34.06
C GLU A 369 -4.73 19.81 -33.40
N ASN A 370 -5.89 19.15 -33.26
CA ASN A 370 -7.15 19.71 -32.76
C ASN A 370 -7.72 18.84 -31.63
N PRO A 371 -7.08 18.83 -30.45
CA PRO A 371 -7.50 17.97 -29.35
C PRO A 371 -8.88 18.39 -28.82
N LYS A 372 -9.82 17.44 -28.73
CA LYS A 372 -11.12 17.67 -28.09
C LYS A 372 -11.02 17.46 -26.58
N ASN A 373 -11.51 18.42 -25.79
CA ASN A 373 -11.51 18.38 -24.33
C ASN A 373 -10.11 18.11 -23.71
N ALA A 374 -9.06 18.60 -24.37
CA ALA A 374 -7.68 18.43 -23.93
C ALA A 374 -6.84 19.65 -24.36
N CYS A 375 -5.79 19.94 -23.59
CA CYS A 375 -4.81 20.97 -23.90
C CYS A 375 -3.85 20.47 -24.98
N LYS A 376 -3.55 21.31 -25.97
CA LYS A 376 -2.49 21.03 -26.95
C LYS A 376 -1.12 21.26 -26.32
N GLY A 377 -0.20 20.30 -26.49
CA GLY A 377 1.18 20.41 -26.04
C GLY A 377 1.49 19.59 -24.77
N HIS A 378 2.40 20.12 -23.96
CA HIS A 378 2.92 19.46 -22.76
C HIS A 378 2.37 20.10 -21.49
N ILE A 379 2.49 19.40 -20.36
CA ILE A 379 2.28 19.99 -19.04
C ILE A 379 3.38 21.04 -18.83
N THR A 380 2.99 22.25 -18.41
CA THR A 380 3.91 23.37 -18.21
C THR A 380 3.77 23.94 -16.81
N ARG A 381 4.66 24.87 -16.44
CA ARG A 381 4.56 25.65 -15.20
C ARG A 381 3.20 26.33 -15.06
N ILE A 382 2.63 26.87 -16.15
CA ILE A 382 1.31 27.52 -16.15
C ILE A 382 0.23 26.53 -15.67
N SER A 383 0.30 25.28 -16.14
CA SER A 383 -0.62 24.23 -15.72
C SER A 383 -0.52 23.94 -14.21
N LEU A 384 0.68 24.03 -13.62
CA LEU A 384 0.89 23.89 -12.18
C LEU A 384 0.37 25.10 -11.41
N GLU A 385 0.64 26.31 -11.89
CA GLU A 385 0.15 27.57 -11.32
C GLU A 385 -1.38 27.59 -11.24
N GLU A 386 -2.09 27.13 -12.28
CA GLU A 386 -3.55 27.00 -12.27
C GLU A 386 -4.06 26.09 -11.14
N VAL A 387 -3.37 24.99 -10.86
CA VAL A 387 -3.74 24.07 -9.76
C VAL A 387 -3.48 24.73 -8.41
N LEU A 388 -2.34 25.41 -8.26
CA LEU A 388 -1.96 26.11 -7.05
C LEU A 388 -2.87 27.30 -6.72
N MET A 389 -3.46 27.95 -7.72
CA MET A 389 -4.42 29.04 -7.50
C MET A 389 -5.76 28.56 -6.94
N LYS A 390 -6.12 27.29 -7.18
CA LYS A 390 -7.40 26.70 -6.75
C LYS A 390 -7.34 26.07 -5.35
N SER A 391 -6.18 25.98 -4.72
CA SER A 391 -6.00 25.18 -3.49
C SER A 391 -4.90 25.71 -2.60
N ASP A 392 -5.06 25.53 -1.29
CA ASP A 392 -4.02 25.83 -0.33
C ASP A 392 -2.82 24.89 -0.54
N LYS A 393 -1.63 25.48 -0.69
CA LYS A 393 -0.35 24.76 -0.86
C LYS A 393 -0.06 23.81 0.30
N SER A 394 -0.55 24.10 1.49
CA SER A 394 -0.36 23.24 2.67
C SER A 394 -0.99 21.85 2.50
N ASN A 395 -2.08 21.75 1.72
CA ASN A 395 -2.86 20.54 1.52
C ASN A 395 -2.50 19.74 0.25
N LEU A 396 -1.61 20.29 -0.59
CA LEU A 396 -1.25 19.67 -1.87
C LEU A 396 -0.17 18.61 -1.70
N ASN A 397 -0.39 17.45 -2.32
CA ASN A 397 0.57 16.34 -2.38
C ASN A 397 0.71 15.90 -3.85
N PHE A 398 1.93 15.85 -4.35
CA PHE A 398 2.22 15.60 -5.76
C PHE A 398 2.79 14.20 -5.96
N TYR A 399 2.23 13.46 -6.92
CA TYR A 399 2.76 12.17 -7.37
C TYR A 399 3.03 12.24 -8.87
N LEU A 400 4.29 12.03 -9.27
CA LEU A 400 4.72 12.16 -10.65
C LEU A 400 5.27 10.84 -11.19
N CYS A 401 4.76 10.39 -12.34
CA CYS A 401 5.33 9.25 -13.05
C CYS A 401 5.23 9.44 -14.57
N GLY A 402 6.34 9.30 -15.28
CA GLY A 402 6.40 9.50 -16.73
C GLY A 402 7.83 9.76 -17.22
N PRO A 403 7.99 10.28 -18.45
CA PRO A 403 9.31 10.55 -19.02
C PRO A 403 10.19 11.39 -18.09
N GLU A 404 11.47 11.05 -18.02
CA GLU A 404 12.42 11.66 -17.08
C GLU A 404 12.53 13.18 -17.28
N ILE A 405 12.66 13.61 -18.53
CA ILE A 405 12.77 15.03 -18.89
C ILE A 405 11.55 15.82 -18.39
N MET A 406 10.35 15.27 -18.57
CA MET A 406 9.10 15.90 -18.12
C MET A 406 9.07 16.01 -16.60
N THR A 407 9.32 14.89 -15.90
CA THR A 407 9.20 14.83 -14.44
C THR A 407 10.28 15.66 -13.74
N ASN A 408 11.52 15.69 -14.23
CA ASN A 408 12.57 16.58 -13.70
C ASN A 408 12.14 18.04 -13.78
N LYS A 409 11.72 18.48 -14.97
CA LYS A 409 11.35 19.88 -15.22
C LYS A 409 10.18 20.34 -14.35
N LEU A 410 9.17 19.49 -14.17
CA LEU A 410 8.00 19.81 -13.35
C LEU A 410 8.34 19.87 -11.86
N ILE A 411 9.24 19.02 -11.37
CA ILE A 411 9.71 19.10 -9.98
C ILE A 411 10.46 20.40 -9.73
N GLU A 412 11.35 20.82 -10.65
CA GLU A 412 12.02 22.11 -10.56
C GLU A 412 11.01 23.27 -10.52
N ASP A 413 9.96 23.20 -11.34
CA ASP A 413 8.89 24.20 -11.34
C ASP A 413 8.09 24.20 -10.02
N LEU A 414 7.77 23.04 -9.46
CA LEU A 414 7.07 22.93 -8.18
C LEU A 414 7.89 23.54 -7.03
N ILE A 415 9.19 23.25 -6.99
CA ILE A 415 10.11 23.81 -5.99
C ILE A 415 10.22 25.33 -6.17
N TYR A 416 10.36 25.81 -7.41
CA TYR A 416 10.37 27.24 -7.72
C TYR A 416 9.07 27.94 -7.27
N LEU A 417 7.93 27.26 -7.37
CA LEU A 417 6.61 27.74 -6.92
C LEU A 417 6.40 27.60 -5.40
N GLY A 418 7.41 27.16 -4.65
CA GLY A 418 7.40 27.08 -3.20
C GLY A 418 6.71 25.83 -2.62
N ILE A 419 6.64 24.73 -3.39
CA ILE A 419 6.22 23.43 -2.86
C ILE A 419 7.39 22.75 -2.18
N GLU A 420 7.16 22.29 -0.95
CA GLU A 420 8.14 21.56 -0.15
C GLU A 420 8.45 20.19 -0.77
N LYS A 421 9.69 19.75 -0.65
CA LYS A 421 10.19 18.55 -1.33
C LYS A 421 9.53 17.25 -0.85
N ASP A 422 9.17 17.18 0.43
CA ASP A 422 8.49 16.04 1.05
C ASP A 422 7.06 15.83 0.54
N LYS A 423 6.42 16.89 0.00
CA LYS A 423 5.12 16.83 -0.69
C LYS A 423 5.21 16.32 -2.12
N VAL A 424 6.41 16.01 -2.64
CA VAL A 424 6.63 15.62 -4.03
C VAL A 424 7.24 14.23 -4.11
N GLN A 425 6.44 13.27 -4.58
CA GLN A 425 6.84 11.89 -4.81
C GLN A 425 6.99 11.63 -6.31
N ARG A 426 7.99 10.83 -6.70
CA ARG A 426 8.26 10.50 -8.11
C ARG A 426 8.74 9.07 -8.31
N GLU A 427 8.23 8.45 -9.37
CA GLU A 427 8.73 7.19 -9.92
C GLU A 427 9.21 7.37 -11.37
N LEU A 428 10.26 6.65 -11.75
CA LEU A 428 10.85 6.67 -13.09
C LEU A 428 10.83 5.29 -13.74
N PHE A 429 10.35 5.24 -14.99
CA PHE A 429 10.47 4.04 -15.83
C PHE A 429 11.69 4.18 -16.73
N LEU A 430 12.62 3.24 -16.60
CA LEU A 430 13.78 3.21 -17.48
C LEU A 430 13.37 2.69 -18.86
N ILE A 431 13.48 3.56 -19.85
CA ILE A 431 13.61 3.15 -21.23
C ILE A 431 15.12 3.02 -21.43
N GLN A 432 15.61 1.80 -21.66
CA GLN A 432 17.03 1.58 -21.99
C GLN A 432 17.41 2.52 -23.14
N ALA A 433 18.29 3.49 -22.87
CA ALA A 433 18.99 4.18 -23.93
C ALA A 433 19.92 3.13 -24.57
N GLN A 434 19.72 2.86 -25.86
CA GLN A 434 20.75 2.18 -26.66
C GLN A 434 21.99 3.07 -26.61
N THR A 435 22.97 2.72 -25.77
CA THR A 435 24.29 3.33 -25.82
C THR A 435 25.04 2.73 -26.99
N GLN A 436 25.50 3.61 -27.89
CA GLN A 436 26.42 3.30 -28.98
C GLN A 436 27.59 2.45 -28.47
N GLU A 437 27.88 1.39 -29.22
CA GLU A 437 29.11 0.60 -29.13
C GLU A 437 30.29 1.54 -29.36
N ASN A 438 31.04 1.83 -28.28
CA ASN A 438 32.47 2.16 -28.22
C ASN A 438 32.80 2.81 -26.85
N ALA A 439 32.48 2.14 -25.75
CA ALA A 439 32.87 2.58 -24.41
C ALA A 439 33.86 1.58 -23.79
N THR A 440 35.08 2.03 -23.55
CA THR A 440 36.10 1.30 -22.79
C THR A 440 35.60 0.97 -21.38
N THR A 441 35.70 -0.30 -21.00
CA THR A 441 35.38 -0.86 -19.68
C THR A 441 36.22 -0.20 -18.58
N LYS A 442 35.63 0.17 -17.44
CA LYS A 442 36.38 0.82 -16.35
C LYS A 442 36.33 0.15 -14.98
N ALA A 443 35.33 -0.68 -14.64
CA ALA A 443 35.35 -1.39 -13.36
C ALA A 443 34.52 -2.67 -13.35
N GLN A 444 35.06 -3.70 -12.68
CA GLN A 444 34.36 -4.93 -12.33
C GLN A 444 33.71 -4.75 -10.95
N ILE A 445 32.40 -5.02 -10.87
CA ILE A 445 31.59 -4.85 -9.67
C ILE A 445 31.19 -6.22 -9.16
N THR A 446 31.37 -6.43 -7.85
CA THR A 446 30.82 -7.57 -7.12
C THR A 446 29.75 -7.07 -6.16
N ALA A 447 28.49 -7.40 -6.42
CA ALA A 447 27.36 -7.00 -5.60
C ALA A 447 26.76 -8.17 -4.83
N LYS A 448 26.68 -8.04 -3.50
CA LYS A 448 26.01 -9.01 -2.63
C LYS A 448 24.62 -8.50 -2.26
N VAL A 449 23.58 -9.21 -2.70
CA VAL A 449 22.17 -8.85 -2.49
C VAL A 449 21.39 -10.08 -2.05
N PHE A 450 20.73 -10.02 -0.89
CA PHE A 450 19.89 -11.10 -0.34
C PHE A 450 20.56 -12.49 -0.44
N ASP A 451 21.77 -12.60 0.09
CA ASP A 451 22.63 -13.81 0.11
C ASP A 451 23.14 -14.32 -1.25
N GLN A 452 22.85 -13.62 -2.35
CA GLN A 452 23.39 -13.92 -3.67
C GLN A 452 24.49 -12.93 -4.07
N SER A 453 25.50 -13.43 -4.81
CA SER A 453 26.59 -12.60 -5.34
C SER A 453 26.45 -12.47 -6.85
N TYR A 454 26.54 -11.23 -7.33
CA TYR A 454 26.44 -10.87 -8.74
C TYR A 454 27.72 -10.18 -9.18
N GLU A 455 28.22 -10.54 -10.36
CA GLU A 455 29.38 -9.90 -10.98
C GLU A 455 28.97 -9.23 -12.29
N PHE A 456 29.41 -7.99 -12.49
CA PHE A 456 29.12 -7.22 -13.70
C PHE A 456 30.12 -6.11 -13.94
N GLU A 457 30.10 -5.59 -15.16
CA GLU A 457 31.02 -4.52 -15.56
C GLU A 457 30.31 -3.18 -15.71
N THR A 458 30.99 -2.10 -15.37
CA THR A 458 30.53 -0.74 -15.66
C THR A 458 31.24 -0.17 -16.88
N VAL A 459 30.48 0.52 -17.72
CA VAL A 459 31.01 1.37 -18.79
C VAL A 459 31.16 2.82 -18.31
N GLU A 460 32.07 3.55 -18.93
CA GLU A 460 32.32 4.96 -18.61
C GLU A 460 31.05 5.82 -18.66
N GLY A 461 30.85 6.66 -17.64
CA GLY A 461 29.70 7.57 -17.52
C GLY A 461 28.42 6.98 -16.93
N LYS A 462 28.28 5.65 -16.87
CA LYS A 462 27.14 4.97 -16.24
C LYS A 462 27.34 4.77 -14.74
N THR A 463 26.24 4.85 -13.99
CA THR A 463 26.25 4.55 -12.56
C THR A 463 26.29 3.05 -12.32
N ILE A 464 26.65 2.65 -11.10
CA ILE A 464 26.65 1.24 -10.69
C ILE A 464 25.26 0.62 -10.89
N LEU A 465 24.20 1.33 -10.48
CA LEU A 465 22.83 0.86 -10.68
C LEU A 465 22.50 0.73 -12.17
N GLN A 466 22.80 1.74 -12.99
CA GLN A 466 22.46 1.67 -14.41
C GLN A 466 23.16 0.49 -15.09
N SER A 467 24.44 0.25 -14.75
CA SER A 467 25.21 -0.88 -15.29
C SER A 467 24.64 -2.23 -14.83
N ALA A 468 24.20 -2.31 -13.58
CA ALA A 468 23.51 -3.49 -13.06
C ALA A 468 22.19 -3.73 -13.80
N LEU A 469 21.38 -2.70 -14.00
CA LEU A 469 20.09 -2.80 -14.70
C LEU A 469 20.26 -3.16 -16.18
N ASP A 470 21.29 -2.65 -16.84
CA ASP A 470 21.63 -3.01 -18.22
C ASP A 470 21.99 -4.50 -18.34
N GLN A 471 22.61 -5.07 -17.29
CA GLN A 471 22.96 -6.49 -17.18
C GLN A 471 21.93 -7.30 -16.38
N ASN A 472 20.74 -6.75 -16.13
CA ASN A 472 19.62 -7.39 -15.44
C ASN A 472 19.92 -7.88 -14.01
N ILE A 473 20.78 -7.19 -13.27
CA ILE A 473 21.15 -7.52 -11.90
C ILE A 473 20.26 -6.76 -10.91
N PRO A 474 19.62 -7.45 -9.94
CA PRO A 474 18.60 -6.88 -9.08
C PRO A 474 19.20 -6.14 -7.88
N LEU A 475 19.88 -5.02 -8.12
CA LEU A 475 20.25 -4.12 -7.02
C LEU A 475 18.99 -3.43 -6.46
N PRO A 476 18.94 -3.10 -5.16
CA PRO A 476 17.82 -2.32 -4.61
C PRO A 476 17.82 -0.90 -5.19
N PHE A 477 16.65 -0.39 -5.60
CA PHE A 477 16.48 1.00 -6.06
C PHE A 477 15.02 1.47 -6.05
N SER A 478 14.81 2.78 -6.22
CA SER A 478 13.50 3.39 -6.50
C SER A 478 13.67 4.68 -7.33
N CYS A 479 13.89 5.85 -6.72
CA CYS A 479 13.85 7.15 -7.41
C CYS A 479 14.95 7.39 -8.47
N GLN A 480 16.08 6.68 -8.34
CA GLN A 480 17.31 6.83 -9.11
C GLN A 480 17.96 8.21 -9.15
N SER A 481 17.38 9.23 -8.51
CA SER A 481 17.84 10.63 -8.51
C SER A 481 18.71 11.01 -7.31
N GLY A 482 19.01 10.05 -6.42
CA GLY A 482 19.74 10.31 -5.18
C GLY A 482 18.91 10.93 -4.06
N LEU A 483 17.58 10.84 -4.16
CA LEU A 483 16.63 11.53 -3.27
C LEU A 483 15.89 10.62 -2.28
N CYS A 484 15.81 9.31 -2.52
CA CYS A 484 15.04 8.37 -1.67
C CYS A 484 15.89 7.47 -0.77
N GLY A 485 17.18 7.29 -1.05
CA GLY A 485 18.05 6.38 -0.28
C GLY A 485 17.87 4.88 -0.53
N MET A 486 16.88 4.42 -1.30
CA MET A 486 16.65 2.97 -1.54
C MET A 486 17.79 2.25 -2.25
N CYS A 487 18.59 2.99 -3.04
CA CYS A 487 19.77 2.45 -3.69
C CYS A 487 21.00 2.41 -2.77
N LYS A 488 20.80 2.57 -1.45
CA LYS A 488 21.87 2.57 -0.45
C LYS A 488 22.45 1.17 -0.32
N MET A 489 23.74 1.06 -0.56
CA MET A 489 24.53 -0.15 -0.31
C MET A 489 25.84 0.26 0.36
N LYS A 490 26.48 -0.67 1.08
CA LYS A 490 27.79 -0.43 1.68
C LYS A 490 28.89 -0.86 0.71
N CYS A 491 29.77 0.06 0.34
CA CYS A 491 30.97 -0.19 -0.45
C CYS A 491 32.07 -0.71 0.47
N THR A 492 32.39 -2.01 0.37
CA THR A 492 33.40 -2.67 1.21
C THR A 492 34.78 -2.72 0.57
N GLU A 493 34.86 -2.53 -0.74
CA GLU A 493 36.12 -2.48 -1.48
C GLU A 493 35.99 -1.49 -2.65
N GLY A 494 37.07 -0.77 -2.95
CA GLY A 494 37.11 0.22 -4.03
C GLY A 494 36.61 1.60 -3.62
N LYS A 495 36.59 2.53 -4.58
CA LYS A 495 36.13 3.92 -4.37
C LYS A 495 35.12 4.33 -5.44
N VAL A 496 34.14 5.12 -5.05
CA VAL A 496 33.14 5.71 -5.96
C VAL A 496 33.04 7.22 -5.75
N THR A 497 32.49 7.91 -6.75
CA THR A 497 32.04 9.30 -6.64
C THR A 497 30.55 9.35 -6.90
N MET A 498 29.78 9.98 -6.00
CA MET A 498 28.34 10.17 -6.18
C MET A 498 28.04 11.49 -6.90
N LYS A 499 27.26 11.44 -7.99
CA LYS A 499 26.83 12.63 -8.75
C LYS A 499 25.97 13.58 -7.90
N ASN A 500 25.11 13.01 -7.07
CA ASN A 500 24.25 13.75 -6.15
C ASN A 500 24.05 12.92 -4.87
N ASN A 501 24.04 13.58 -3.72
CA ASN A 501 23.67 12.98 -2.45
C ASN A 501 22.84 13.98 -1.63
N GLN A 502 21.57 13.65 -1.40
CA GLN A 502 20.65 14.45 -0.60
C GLN A 502 20.05 13.66 0.57
N VAL A 503 20.55 12.43 0.82
CA VAL A 503 19.93 11.48 1.74
C VAL A 503 20.94 10.87 2.71
N LEU A 504 22.15 10.54 2.25
CA LEU A 504 23.17 9.99 3.14
C LEU A 504 23.78 11.11 3.97
N SER A 505 23.84 10.90 5.29
CA SER A 505 24.54 11.79 6.21
C SER A 505 26.07 11.66 6.05
N ASP A 506 26.83 12.62 6.60
CA ASP A 506 28.30 12.51 6.64
C ASP A 506 28.78 11.26 7.39
N PHE A 507 27.99 10.80 8.37
CA PHE A 507 28.26 9.55 9.08
C PHE A 507 28.10 8.34 8.16
N ASP A 508 27.00 8.27 7.39
CA ASP A 508 26.77 7.19 6.42
C ASP A 508 27.90 7.11 5.39
N ILE A 509 28.35 8.26 4.88
CA ILE A 509 29.45 8.33 3.90
C ILE A 509 30.76 7.80 4.53
N LYS A 510 31.08 8.20 5.77
CA LYS A 510 32.25 7.71 6.50
C LYS A 510 32.20 6.20 6.76
N GLU A 511 31.01 5.66 7.01
CA GLU A 511 30.77 4.23 7.16
C GLU A 511 30.80 3.45 5.82
N GLY A 512 31.04 4.13 4.70
CA GLY A 512 31.18 3.53 3.38
C GLY A 512 29.86 3.29 2.66
N TYR A 513 28.76 3.91 3.08
CA TYR A 513 27.50 3.84 2.34
C TYR A 513 27.53 4.70 1.09
N ILE A 514 26.94 4.16 0.03
CA ILE A 514 26.86 4.79 -1.29
C ILE A 514 25.44 4.66 -1.83
N LEU A 515 25.05 5.57 -2.71
CA LEU A 515 23.83 5.47 -3.50
C LEU A 515 24.20 4.89 -4.87
N THR A 516 23.96 3.60 -5.12
CA THR A 516 24.37 2.93 -6.38
C THR A 516 23.80 3.61 -7.62
N CYS A 517 22.62 4.22 -7.49
CA CYS A 517 21.96 5.03 -8.52
C CYS A 517 22.69 6.32 -8.89
N GLN A 518 23.56 6.82 -8.03
CA GLN A 518 24.34 8.04 -8.23
C GLN A 518 25.84 7.79 -8.30
N SER A 519 26.29 6.56 -7.99
CA SER A 519 27.69 6.20 -7.82
C SER A 519 28.36 5.86 -9.14
N LEU A 520 29.45 6.56 -9.45
CA LEU A 520 30.39 6.26 -10.54
C LEU A 520 31.65 5.60 -9.95
N PRO A 521 32.11 4.46 -10.48
CA PRO A 521 33.35 3.83 -10.04
C PRO A 521 34.59 4.72 -10.27
N GLN A 522 35.49 4.75 -9.31
CA GLN A 522 36.81 5.41 -9.40
C GLN A 522 37.97 4.40 -9.43
N THR A 523 37.70 3.14 -9.08
CA THR A 523 38.67 2.04 -9.09
C THR A 523 38.18 0.90 -9.97
N ASN A 524 39.12 0.11 -10.51
CA ASN A 524 38.81 -0.97 -11.45
C ASN A 524 38.07 -2.17 -10.82
N LYS A 525 38.05 -2.25 -9.49
CA LYS A 525 37.30 -3.25 -8.73
C LYS A 525 36.52 -2.57 -7.61
N ILE A 526 35.25 -2.93 -7.48
CA ILE A 526 34.37 -2.44 -6.41
C ILE A 526 33.53 -3.60 -5.87
N THR A 527 33.48 -3.72 -4.54
CA THR A 527 32.60 -4.68 -3.87
C THR A 527 31.56 -3.92 -3.05
N ILE A 528 30.28 -4.21 -3.29
CA ILE A 528 29.15 -3.62 -2.58
C ILE A 528 28.28 -4.69 -1.95
N LYS A 529 27.67 -4.39 -0.80
CA LYS A 529 26.70 -5.29 -0.14
C LYS A 529 25.44 -4.56 0.30
N ASN A 530 24.32 -5.24 0.13
CA ASN A 530 23.05 -4.92 0.77
C ASN A 530 23.15 -5.35 2.24
N GLN A 531 22.62 -4.56 3.18
CA GLN A 531 22.56 -4.92 4.60
C GLN A 531 21.23 -5.57 4.93
#